data_AF-A0A8J6NP58-F1
#
_entry.id   AF-A0A8J6NP58-F1
#
_cell.length_a   1.000
_cell.length_b   1.000
_cell.length_c   1.000
_cell.angle_alpha   90.00
_cell.angle_beta   90.00
_cell.angle_gamma   90.00
#
_symmetry.space_group_name_H-M   'P 1'
#
loop_
_entity.id
_entity.type
_entity.pdbx_description
1 polymer ?
#
loop_
_entity_poly.entity_id
_entity_poly.type
_entity_poly.pdbx_seq_one_letter_code
_entity_poly.pdbx_strand_id
1 'polypeptide(L)'
;MTDLTGKKLPTVEQVEEIMKDWGKFSVEEFADRFQLDKEMIEATVAYLRKLKRTSDQRTIPVMACYRNDHLESIVRCAGTRHGYW
;
A
#
# COMPACT_ATOMS: atom_id res chain seq x y z
N MET A 1 -10.34 6.86 11.33
CA MET A 1 -9.12 6.96 10.51
C MET A 1 -7.97 6.88 11.48
N THR A 2 -7.10 5.89 11.33
CA THR A 2 -5.89 5.76 12.15
C THR A 2 -4.99 6.94 11.86
N ASP A 3 -4.55 7.66 12.89
CA ASP A 3 -3.57 8.73 12.71
C ASP A 3 -2.21 8.09 12.42
N LEU A 4 -1.71 8.32 11.21
CA LEU A 4 -0.44 7.80 10.72
C LEU A 4 0.65 8.89 10.70
N THR A 5 0.37 10.04 11.31
CA THR A 5 1.26 11.20 11.29
C THR A 5 2.54 10.88 12.07
N GLY A 6 3.70 11.07 11.43
CA GLY A 6 5.01 10.79 12.04
C GLY A 6 5.43 9.32 12.04
N LYS A 7 4.61 8.40 11.51
CA LYS A 7 5.00 7.00 11.34
C LYS A 7 5.81 6.80 10.06
N LYS A 8 6.75 5.85 10.11
CA LYS A 8 7.55 5.46 8.95
C LYS A 8 6.62 4.85 7.90
N LEU A 9 6.65 5.41 6.69
CA LEU A 9 5.87 4.90 5.55
C LEU A 9 6.59 3.72 4.89
N PRO A 10 5.85 2.75 4.33
CA PRO A 10 6.44 1.72 3.49
C PRO A 10 6.98 2.32 2.19
N THR A 11 7.98 1.69 1.57
CA THR A 11 8.37 2.02 0.19
C THR A 11 7.45 1.35 -0.83
N VAL A 12 7.52 1.76 -2.09
CA VAL A 12 6.74 1.13 -3.18
C VAL A 12 7.08 -0.36 -3.27
N GLU A 13 8.36 -0.72 -3.21
CA GLU A 13 8.84 -2.11 -3.28
C GLU A 13 8.33 -2.94 -2.09
N GLN A 14 8.29 -2.36 -0.89
CA GLN A 14 7.72 -3.04 0.28
C GLN A 14 6.22 -3.29 0.10
N VAL A 15 5.49 -2.33 -0.48
CA VAL A 15 4.07 -2.54 -0.81
C VAL A 15 3.90 -3.62 -1.89
N GLU A 16 4.76 -3.68 -2.90
CA GLU A 16 4.74 -4.74 -3.92
C GLU A 16 4.98 -6.13 -3.30
N GLU A 17 5.90 -6.25 -2.34
CA GLU A 17 6.11 -7.49 -1.59
C GLU A 17 4.87 -7.86 -0.76
N ILE A 18 4.25 -6.89 -0.08
CA ILE A 18 2.98 -7.11 0.64
C ILE A 18 1.91 -7.61 -0.32
N MET A 19 1.79 -7.04 -1.52
CA MET A 19 0.82 -7.47 -2.53
C MET A 19 1.06 -8.90 -3.01
N LYS A 20 2.33 -9.27 -3.25
CA LYS A 20 2.72 -10.58 -3.78
C LYS A 20 2.53 -11.70 -2.76
N ASP A 21 2.86 -11.44 -1.51
CA ASP A 21 2.81 -12.43 -0.43
C ASP A 21 1.62 -12.23 0.52
N TRP A 22 0.65 -11.41 0.09
CA TRP A 22 -0.58 -11.20 0.82
C TRP A 22 -1.31 -12.53 1.02
N GLY A 23 -1.57 -12.88 2.29
CA GLY A 23 -2.27 -14.10 2.67
C GLY A 23 -1.33 -15.29 2.91
N LYS A 24 -0.04 -15.14 2.58
CA LYS A 24 1.01 -16.07 3.02
C LYS A 24 1.61 -15.66 4.36
N PHE A 25 1.75 -14.36 4.59
CA PHE A 25 2.25 -13.79 5.84
C PHE A 25 1.17 -12.95 6.54
N SER A 26 1.23 -12.95 7.87
CA SER A 26 0.44 -12.10 8.75
C SER A 26 0.92 -10.64 8.73
N VAL A 27 0.08 -9.75 9.24
CA VAL A 27 0.42 -8.33 9.40
C VAL A 27 1.65 -8.16 10.31
N GLU A 28 1.77 -8.98 11.35
CA GLU A 28 2.88 -8.94 12.31
C GLU A 28 4.21 -9.35 11.66
N GLU A 29 4.19 -10.38 10.81
CA GLU A 29 5.39 -10.79 10.05
C GLU A 29 5.85 -9.71 9.07
N PHE A 30 4.92 -8.99 8.42
CA PHE A 30 5.28 -7.86 7.58
C PHE A 30 5.79 -6.65 8.38
N ALA A 31 5.21 -6.38 9.55
CA ALA A 31 5.65 -5.31 10.43
C ALA A 31 7.10 -5.53 10.89
N ASP A 32 7.43 -6.75 11.30
CA ASP A 32 8.79 -7.15 11.69
C ASP A 32 9.75 -7.11 10.49
N ARG A 33 9.39 -7.74 9.36
CA ARG A 33 10.24 -7.81 8.17
C ARG A 33 10.57 -6.45 7.59
N PHE A 34 9.62 -5.51 7.58
CA PHE A 34 9.82 -4.18 7.02
C PHE A 34 10.22 -3.13 8.05
N GLN A 35 10.27 -3.51 9.33
CA GLN A 35 10.51 -2.60 10.45
C GLN A 35 9.55 -1.40 10.36
N LEU A 36 8.26 -1.72 10.30
CA LEU A 36 7.13 -0.80 10.20
C LEU A 36 6.13 -1.09 11.31
N ASP A 37 5.39 -0.07 11.73
CA ASP A 37 4.30 -0.28 12.67
C ASP A 37 3.23 -1.20 12.10
N LYS A 38 2.67 -2.07 12.95
CA LYS A 38 1.54 -2.94 12.59
C LYS A 38 0.39 -2.16 11.96
N GLU A 39 0.06 -1.01 12.55
CA GLU A 39 -0.99 -0.11 12.04
C GLU A 39 -0.69 0.44 10.63
N MET A 40 0.59 0.62 10.29
CA MET A 40 1.01 1.04 8.95
C MET A 40 0.78 -0.08 7.93
N ILE A 41 1.09 -1.33 8.30
CA ILE A 41 0.82 -2.49 7.46
C ILE A 41 -0.69 -2.68 7.29
N GLU A 42 -1.48 -2.57 8.36
CA GLU A 42 -2.94 -2.67 8.29
C GLU A 42 -3.56 -1.59 7.39
N ALA A 43 -3.08 -0.35 7.51
CA ALA A 43 -3.50 0.74 6.63
C ALA A 43 -3.11 0.46 5.17
N THR A 44 -1.89 -0.02 4.92
CA THR A 44 -1.41 -0.40 3.58
C THR A 44 -2.33 -1.45 2.95
N VAL A 45 -2.61 -2.52 3.69
CA VAL A 45 -3.52 -3.61 3.31
C VAL A 45 -4.94 -3.07 3.06
N ALA A 46 -5.45 -2.16 3.90
CA ALA A 46 -6.76 -1.55 3.71
C ALA A 46 -6.84 -0.71 2.42
N TYR A 47 -5.80 0.08 2.13
CA TYR A 47 -5.69 0.82 0.87
C TYR A 47 -5.61 -0.11 -0.34
N LEU A 48 -4.82 -1.19 -0.26
CA LEU A 48 -4.76 -2.18 -1.34
C LEU A 48 -6.11 -2.88 -1.56
N ARG A 49 -6.87 -3.20 -0.50
CA ARG A 49 -8.24 -3.76 -0.63
C ARG A 49 -9.16 -2.76 -1.31
N LYS A 50 -9.05 -1.48 -0.94
CA LYS A 50 -9.84 -0.40 -1.55
C LYS A 50 -9.50 -0.26 -3.03
N LEU A 51 -8.22 -0.29 -3.42
CA LEU A 51 -7.80 -0.28 -4.82
C LEU A 51 -8.38 -1.47 -5.59
N LYS A 52 -8.24 -2.70 -5.08
CA LYS A 52 -8.81 -3.90 -5.73
C LYS A 52 -10.33 -3.83 -5.90
N ARG A 53 -11.06 -3.18 -4.97
CA ARG A 53 -12.51 -2.97 -5.06
C ARG A 53 -12.91 -1.83 -5.98
N THR A 54 -12.07 -0.82 -6.14
CA THR A 54 -12.34 0.40 -6.93
C THR A 54 -11.84 0.25 -8.37
N SER A 55 -11.32 -0.93 -8.74
CA SER A 55 -10.86 -1.30 -10.08
C SER A 55 -12.00 -1.47 -11.10
N ASP A 56 -12.89 -0.48 -11.12
CA ASP A 56 -13.83 -0.21 -12.19
C ASP A 56 -13.20 0.80 -13.16
N GLN A 57 -13.22 0.44 -14.43
CA GLN A 57 -12.20 0.73 -15.46
C GLN A 57 -11.95 2.19 -15.90
N ARG A 58 -12.38 3.26 -15.20
CA ARG A 58 -12.51 4.58 -15.86
C ARG A 58 -12.01 5.84 -15.17
N THR A 59 -11.48 5.79 -13.95
CA THR A 59 -11.09 7.05 -13.29
C THR A 59 -9.92 6.85 -12.34
N ILE A 60 -8.69 7.04 -12.82
CA ILE A 60 -7.56 7.69 -12.10
C ILE A 60 -6.39 7.84 -13.11
N PRO A 61 -5.80 9.04 -13.27
CA PRO A 61 -4.72 9.27 -14.23
C PRO A 61 -3.43 8.55 -13.83
N VAL A 62 -2.75 8.01 -14.86
CA VAL A 62 -1.50 7.22 -14.83
C VAL A 62 -0.30 7.97 -14.19
N MET A 63 -0.43 9.27 -13.90
CA MET A 63 0.58 10.09 -13.22
C MET A 63 0.33 10.20 -11.69
N ALA A 64 0.19 9.07 -10.98
CA ALA A 64 0.00 9.07 -9.52
C ALA A 64 1.25 8.69 -8.69
N CYS A 65 2.41 8.49 -9.33
CA CYS A 65 3.71 8.26 -8.64
C CYS A 65 4.45 9.59 -8.41
N TYR A 66 3.76 10.66 -7.99
CA TYR A 66 4.47 11.85 -7.51
C TYR A 66 4.94 11.60 -6.07
N ARG A 67 6.18 12.02 -5.79
CA ARG A 67 6.81 12.13 -4.46
C ARG A 67 5.85 12.82 -3.50
N ASN A 68 4.99 12.05 -2.87
CA ASN A 68 4.08 12.55 -1.86
C ASN A 68 4.21 11.60 -0.69
N ASP A 69 4.45 12.16 0.49
CA ASP A 69 4.69 11.43 1.74
C ASP A 69 3.38 10.86 2.31
N HIS A 70 2.49 10.42 1.44
CA HIS A 70 1.20 9.86 1.78
C HIS A 70 1.14 8.40 1.36
N LEU A 71 0.75 7.55 2.31
CA LEU A 71 0.61 6.11 2.11
C LEU A 71 -0.23 5.74 0.89
N GLU A 72 -1.32 6.46 0.63
CA GLU A 72 -2.19 6.22 -0.51
C GLU A 72 -1.47 6.35 -1.87
N SER A 73 -0.56 7.31 -2.00
CA SER A 73 0.23 7.51 -3.22
C SER A 73 1.21 6.35 -3.45
N ILE A 74 1.86 5.87 -2.39
CA ILE A 74 2.79 4.73 -2.44
C ILE A 74 2.03 3.46 -2.86
N VAL A 75 0.88 3.23 -2.23
CA VAL A 75 0.04 2.06 -2.49
C VAL A 75 -0.53 2.07 -3.92
N ARG A 76 -0.93 3.23 -4.43
CA ARG A 76 -1.34 3.39 -5.84
C ARG A 76 -0.21 3.10 -6.81
N CYS A 77 1.00 3.59 -6.54
CA CYS A 77 2.15 3.37 -7.40
C CYS A 77 2.51 1.87 -7.52
N ALA A 78 2.48 1.15 -6.39
CA ALA A 78 2.64 -0.31 -6.39
C ALA A 78 1.49 -1.01 -7.16
N GLY A 79 0.24 -0.58 -6.94
CA GLY A 79 -0.93 -1.08 -7.66
C GLY A 79 -0.80 -0.99 -9.18
N THR A 80 -0.45 0.20 -9.69
CA THR A 80 -0.25 0.49 -11.11
C THR A 80 0.77 -0.44 -11.77
N ARG A 81 1.90 -0.73 -11.11
CA ARG A 81 2.95 -1.62 -11.65
C ARG A 81 2.50 -3.08 -11.77
N HIS A 82 1.52 -3.48 -10.97
CA HIS A 82 0.97 -4.85 -10.97
C HIS A 82 -0.36 -4.97 -11.75
N GLY A 83 -0.78 -3.93 -12.47
CA GLY A 83 -2.00 -3.94 -13.28
C GLY A 83 -3.30 -3.79 -12.46
N TYR A 84 -3.20 -3.35 -11.20
CA TYR A 84 -4.36 -2.92 -10.42
C TYR A 84 -4.59 -1.44 -10.70
N TRP A 85 -5.71 -1.14 -11.37
CA TRP A 85 -6.12 0.20 -11.81
C TRP A 85 -7.36 0.62 -11.06
#